data_AF-A0A1R3FQT9-F1
#
_entry.id   AF-A0A1R3FQT9-F1
#
_cell.length_a   1.000
_cell.length_b   1.000
_cell.length_c   1.000
_cell.angle_alpha   90.00
_cell.angle_beta   90.00
_cell.angle_gamma   90.00
#
_symmetry.space_group_name_H-M   'P 1'
#
loop_
_entity.id
_entity.type
_entity.pdbx_description
1 polymer ?
#
loop_
_entity_poly.entity_id
_entity_poly.type
_entity_poly.pdbx_seq_one_letter_code
_entity_poly.pdbx_strand_id
1 'polypeptide(L)'
;MKYWIKLSLLVLYGVVGISGWYNYSKISANQTSNIVYDRLSPEMTVSYVRSVVWYHSRGKLQELRSILNDDNISNKERVKIRITNMLKHRTRAYIRDMNSLNSPITHLGSWYQDNFDFDDFLTDVFNVSFDDNYTVDKKIRYVTDIMEEYQNETTLRLIDKFKKQRGI
;
A
#
# COMPACT_ATOMS: atom_id res chain seq x y z
N MET A 1 63.14 35.66 -17.73
CA MET A 1 62.19 34.82 -18.50
C MET A 1 61.53 33.70 -17.66
N LYS A 2 62.29 32.82 -16.97
CA LYS A 2 61.72 31.72 -16.16
C LYS A 2 60.76 32.15 -15.03
N TYR A 3 61.01 33.29 -14.37
CA TYR A 3 60.14 33.81 -13.30
C TYR A 3 58.77 34.27 -13.82
N TRP A 4 58.74 34.94 -14.96
CA TRP A 4 57.50 35.39 -15.60
C TRP A 4 56.61 34.21 -16.01
N ILE A 5 57.20 33.15 -16.56
CA ILE A 5 56.48 31.91 -16.91
C ILE A 5 55.86 31.26 -15.66
N LYS A 6 56.61 31.18 -14.55
CA LYS A 6 56.08 30.63 -13.29
C LYS A 6 54.95 31.47 -12.72
N LEU A 7 55.05 32.79 -12.79
CA LEU A 7 54.00 33.71 -12.34
C LEU A 7 52.74 33.57 -13.20
N SER A 8 52.88 33.49 -14.52
CA SER A 8 51.76 33.28 -15.44
C SER A 8 51.04 31.96 -15.18
N LEU A 9 51.78 30.87 -14.91
CA LEU A 9 51.20 29.57 -14.57
C LEU A 9 50.44 29.59 -13.25
N LEU A 10 50.95 30.31 -12.25
CA LEU A 10 50.29 30.46 -10.95
C LEU A 10 48.97 31.25 -11.07
N VAL A 11 48.98 32.33 -11.84
CA VAL A 11 47.76 33.11 -12.14
C VAL A 11 46.75 32.28 -12.91
N LEU A 12 47.19 31.52 -13.92
CA LEU A 12 46.32 30.62 -14.69
C LEU A 12 45.67 29.55 -13.78
N TYR A 13 46.46 28.96 -12.88
CA TYR A 13 45.95 27.97 -11.93
C TYR A 13 44.91 28.57 -10.96
N GLY A 14 45.14 29.80 -10.49
CA GLY A 14 44.19 30.53 -9.65
C GLY A 14 42.87 30.82 -10.37
N VAL A 15 42.94 31.29 -11.62
CA VAL A 15 41.74 31.59 -12.43
C VAL A 15 40.96 30.30 -12.73
N VAL A 16 41.63 29.21 -13.09
CA VAL A 16 40.98 27.92 -13.33
C VAL A 16 40.34 27.40 -12.04
N GLY A 17 41.03 27.48 -10.90
CA GLY A 17 40.49 27.07 -9.61
C GLY A 17 39.24 27.86 -9.19
N ILE A 18 39.28 29.20 -9.33
CA ILE A 18 38.15 30.07 -9.01
C ILE A 18 36.97 29.81 -9.95
N SER A 19 37.24 29.67 -11.26
CA SER A 19 36.19 29.40 -12.25
C SER A 19 35.56 28.03 -12.06
N GLY A 20 36.36 27.00 -11.73
CA GLY A 20 35.88 25.67 -11.37
C GLY A 20 35.05 25.68 -10.10
N TRP A 21 35.49 26.39 -9.06
CA TRP A 21 34.74 26.52 -7.81
C TRP A 21 33.42 27.26 -7.99
N TYR A 22 33.40 28.34 -8.79
CA TYR A 22 32.19 29.09 -9.11
C TYR A 22 31.17 28.27 -9.92
N ASN A 23 31.64 27.48 -10.89
CA ASN A 23 30.77 26.57 -11.63
C ASN A 23 30.26 25.42 -10.76
N TYR A 24 31.13 24.84 -9.91
CA TYR A 24 30.74 23.80 -8.97
C TYR A 24 29.70 24.31 -7.97
N SER A 25 29.90 25.49 -7.39
CA SER A 25 28.94 26.07 -6.45
C SER A 25 27.61 26.40 -7.11
N LYS A 26 27.61 26.86 -8.37
CA LYS A 26 26.40 27.10 -9.17
C LYS A 26 25.66 25.80 -9.51
N ILE A 27 26.40 24.74 -9.87
CA ILE A 27 25.81 23.40 -10.13
C ILE A 27 25.25 22.81 -8.83
N SER A 28 25.99 22.89 -7.73
CA SER A 28 25.56 22.40 -6.42
C SER A 28 24.36 23.19 -5.87
N ALA A 29 24.32 24.50 -6.07
CA ALA A 29 23.18 25.34 -5.70
C ALA A 29 21.94 25.08 -6.57
N ASN A 30 22.10 24.59 -7.80
CA ASN A 30 20.99 24.12 -8.64
C ASN A 30 20.61 22.65 -8.39
N GLN A 31 21.44 21.90 -7.66
CA GLN A 31 21.18 20.52 -7.24
C GLN A 31 20.44 20.42 -5.91
N THR A 32 20.02 21.54 -5.31
CA THR A 32 18.89 21.54 -4.38
C THR A 32 17.58 21.38 -5.16
N SER A 33 17.50 20.40 -6.06
CA SER A 33 16.22 19.79 -6.32
C SER A 33 15.72 19.34 -4.96
N ASN A 34 14.64 19.94 -4.48
CA ASN A 34 13.87 19.42 -3.35
C ASN A 34 13.92 17.90 -3.45
N ILE A 35 14.34 17.20 -2.39
CA ILE A 35 14.25 15.75 -2.36
C ILE A 35 12.76 15.45 -2.51
N VAL A 36 12.33 15.21 -3.76
CA VAL A 36 10.98 14.78 -4.07
C VAL A 36 11.01 13.35 -3.59
N TYR A 37 10.45 13.10 -2.40
CA TYR A 37 10.25 11.74 -1.93
C TYR A 37 9.59 10.96 -3.07
N ASP A 38 10.33 9.99 -3.61
CA ASP A 38 10.00 9.28 -4.83
C ASP A 38 8.54 8.85 -4.80
N ARG A 39 7.76 9.34 -5.76
CA ARG A 39 6.41 8.83 -6.00
C ARG A 39 6.55 7.33 -6.17
N LEU A 40 5.82 6.55 -5.38
CA LEU A 40 5.83 5.10 -5.50
C LEU A 40 5.54 4.74 -6.95
N SER A 41 6.35 3.86 -7.54
CA SER A 41 5.99 3.31 -8.84
C SER A 41 4.66 2.54 -8.73
N PRO A 42 3.92 2.36 -9.83
CA PRO A 42 2.75 1.47 -9.84
C PRO A 42 3.06 0.08 -9.27
N GLU A 43 4.22 -0.48 -9.57
CA GLU A 43 4.67 -1.78 -9.09
C GLU A 43 4.90 -1.77 -7.57
N MET A 44 5.57 -0.74 -7.05
CA MET A 44 5.75 -0.55 -5.60
C MET A 44 4.41 -0.36 -4.90
N THR A 45 3.48 0.36 -5.53
CA THR A 45 2.15 0.60 -5.00
C THR A 45 1.34 -0.70 -4.90
N VAL A 46 1.33 -1.52 -5.95
CA VAL A 46 0.70 -2.85 -5.94
C VAL A 46 1.35 -3.75 -4.88
N SER A 47 2.67 -3.74 -4.79
CA SER A 47 3.39 -4.55 -3.79
C SER A 47 3.06 -4.12 -2.36
N TYR A 48 2.91 -2.81 -2.11
CA TYR A 48 2.48 -2.28 -0.83
C TYR A 48 1.05 -2.68 -0.50
N VAL A 49 0.11 -2.50 -1.44
CA VAL A 49 -1.30 -2.86 -1.23
C VAL A 49 -1.46 -4.35 -0.92
N ARG A 50 -0.71 -5.22 -1.60
CA ARG A 50 -0.70 -6.67 -1.31
C ARG A 50 -0.15 -7.01 0.07
N SER A 51 0.82 -6.24 0.56
CA SER A 51 1.44 -6.49 1.88
C SER A 51 0.59 -5.95 3.03
N VAL A 52 -0.22 -4.91 2.77
CA VAL A 52 -1.30 -4.51 3.67
C VAL A 52 -2.37 -5.58 3.57
N VAL A 53 -2.36 -6.52 4.51
CA VAL A 53 -3.39 -7.56 4.62
C VAL A 53 -4.66 -6.92 5.19
N TRP A 54 -5.63 -6.58 4.33
CA TRP A 54 -6.83 -5.85 4.77
C TRP A 54 -7.74 -6.71 5.66
N TYR A 55 -7.95 -7.97 5.27
CA TYR A 55 -9.00 -8.82 5.86
C TYR A 55 -8.52 -10.17 6.40
N HIS A 56 -7.43 -10.76 5.89
CA HIS A 56 -6.96 -12.10 6.26
C HIS A 56 -5.84 -12.13 7.32
N SER A 57 -5.83 -11.19 8.28
CA SER A 57 -4.80 -11.21 9.33
C SER A 57 -5.00 -12.42 10.26
N ARG A 58 -3.90 -13.02 10.74
CA ARG A 58 -3.96 -14.13 11.71
C ARG A 58 -4.81 -13.80 12.93
N GLY A 59 -4.78 -12.55 13.39
CA GLY A 59 -5.61 -12.07 14.50
C GLY A 59 -7.11 -12.11 14.17
N LYS A 60 -7.52 -11.65 12.98
CA LYS A 60 -8.91 -11.70 12.52
C LYS A 60 -9.45 -13.12 12.39
N LEU A 61 -8.63 -14.04 11.86
CA LEU A 61 -9.00 -15.46 11.77
C LEU A 61 -9.14 -16.12 13.14
N GLN A 62 -8.29 -15.76 14.11
CA GLN A 62 -8.38 -16.27 15.47
C GLN A 62 -9.61 -15.70 16.22
N GLU A 63 -9.91 -14.42 16.02
CA GLU A 63 -11.12 -13.79 16.55
C GLU A 63 -12.38 -14.42 15.94
N LEU A 64 -12.40 -14.64 14.63
CA LEU A 64 -13.47 -15.37 13.95
C LEU A 64 -13.64 -16.77 14.54
N ARG A 65 -12.54 -17.50 14.76
CA ARG A 65 -12.58 -18.83 15.37
C ARG A 65 -13.21 -18.79 16.77
N SER A 66 -12.88 -17.79 17.59
CA SER A 66 -13.52 -17.61 18.91
C SER A 66 -15.02 -17.30 18.76
N ILE A 67 -15.41 -16.39 17.85
CA ILE A 67 -16.83 -16.10 17.59
C ILE A 67 -17.59 -17.37 17.21
N LEU A 68 -17.04 -18.20 16.32
CA LEU A 68 -17.69 -19.42 15.85
C LEU A 68 -17.74 -20.55 16.89
N ASN A 69 -16.83 -20.55 17.87
CA ASN A 69 -16.79 -21.54 18.95
C ASN A 69 -17.62 -21.12 20.18
N ASP A 70 -17.62 -19.83 20.52
CA ASP A 70 -18.16 -19.31 21.79
C ASP A 70 -19.61 -18.82 21.67
N ASP A 71 -20.01 -18.30 20.49
CA ASP A 71 -21.36 -17.77 20.35
C ASP A 71 -22.36 -18.91 20.14
N ASN A 72 -23.45 -18.86 20.91
CA ASN A 72 -24.65 -19.61 20.58
C ASN A 72 -25.17 -19.11 19.22
N ILE A 73 -24.81 -19.84 18.16
CA ILE A 73 -25.05 -19.52 16.74
C ILE A 73 -26.55 -19.38 16.40
N SER A 74 -27.43 -19.67 17.37
CA SER A 74 -28.88 -19.44 17.29
C SER A 74 -29.24 -17.97 17.03
N ASN A 75 -28.46 -17.00 17.54
CA ASN A 75 -28.67 -15.59 17.22
C ASN A 75 -27.76 -15.14 16.06
N LYS A 76 -28.10 -15.59 14.84
CA LYS A 76 -27.35 -15.31 13.61
C LYS A 76 -27.09 -13.81 13.39
N GLU A 77 -28.04 -12.95 13.74
CA GLU A 77 -27.91 -11.51 13.53
C GLU A 77 -26.81 -10.89 14.41
N ARG A 78 -26.77 -11.28 15.69
CA ARG A 78 -25.72 -10.83 16.60
C ARG A 78 -24.34 -11.29 16.13
N VAL A 79 -24.23 -12.52 15.64
CA VAL A 79 -22.98 -13.08 15.12
C VAL A 79 -22.54 -12.34 13.85
N LYS A 80 -23.47 -12.05 12.91
CA LYS A 80 -23.21 -11.23 11.72
C LYS A 80 -22.61 -9.87 12.09
N ILE A 81 -23.23 -9.16 13.04
CA ILE A 81 -22.73 -7.86 13.52
C ILE A 81 -21.31 -7.97 14.07
N ARG A 82 -21.02 -9.00 14.88
CA ARG A 82 -19.67 -9.20 15.44
C ARG A 82 -18.63 -9.48 14.34
N ILE A 83 -18.95 -10.38 13.41
CA ILE A 83 -18.07 -10.70 12.27
C ILE A 83 -17.83 -9.45 11.42
N THR A 84 -18.88 -8.69 11.06
CA THR A 84 -18.74 -7.43 10.31
C THR A 84 -17.84 -6.43 11.03
N ASN A 85 -18.05 -6.24 12.34
CA ASN A 85 -17.25 -5.30 13.11
C ASN A 85 -15.78 -5.72 13.18
N MET A 86 -15.50 -7.01 13.38
CA MET A 86 -14.15 -7.57 13.35
C MET A 86 -13.49 -7.37 11.97
N LEU A 87 -14.21 -7.63 10.88
CA LEU A 87 -13.68 -7.48 9.52
C LEU A 87 -13.43 -6.02 9.15
N LYS A 88 -14.32 -5.09 9.55
CA LYS A 88 -14.16 -3.64 9.39
C LYS A 88 -13.14 -3.04 10.36
N HIS A 89 -12.78 -3.76 11.43
CA HIS A 89 -11.83 -3.26 12.41
C HIS A 89 -10.49 -2.95 11.72
N ARG A 90 -9.96 -1.75 12.03
CA ARG A 90 -8.74 -1.16 11.45
C ARG A 90 -8.77 -0.80 9.97
N THR A 91 -9.83 -1.11 9.21
CA THR A 91 -9.92 -0.72 7.78
C THR A 91 -9.73 0.79 7.60
N ARG A 92 -10.30 1.62 8.50
CA ARG A 92 -10.11 3.09 8.48
C ARG A 92 -8.65 3.52 8.66
N ALA A 93 -7.88 2.82 9.51
CA ALA A 93 -6.47 3.13 9.72
C ALA A 93 -5.67 2.82 8.46
N TYR A 94 -5.91 1.64 7.85
CA TYR A 94 -5.28 1.28 6.59
C TYR A 94 -5.61 2.27 5.47
N ILE A 95 -6.88 2.66 5.31
CA ILE A 95 -7.29 3.67 4.31
C ILE A 95 -6.51 4.97 4.50
N ARG A 96 -6.42 5.46 5.74
CA ARG A 96 -5.67 6.68 6.04
C ARG A 96 -4.19 6.54 5.69
N ASP A 97 -3.57 5.42 6.06
CA ASP A 97 -2.16 5.19 5.82
C ASP A 97 -1.88 5.08 4.30
N MET A 98 -2.71 4.37 3.53
CA MET A 98 -2.61 4.33 2.06
C MET A 98 -2.87 5.68 1.40
N ASN A 99 -3.82 6.47 1.93
CA ASN A 99 -4.09 7.82 1.43
C ASN A 99 -2.93 8.79 1.68
N SER A 100 -2.07 8.50 2.66
CA SER A 100 -0.87 9.30 2.94
C SER A 100 0.29 9.00 1.97
N LEU A 101 0.21 7.92 1.19
CA LEU A 101 1.25 7.55 0.24
C LEU A 101 1.26 8.48 -0.96
N ASN A 102 2.47 8.89 -1.35
CA ASN A 102 2.70 9.54 -2.64
C ASN A 102 2.66 8.47 -3.76
N SER A 103 1.45 8.03 -4.14
CA SER A 103 1.24 6.96 -5.11
C SER A 103 0.74 7.49 -6.47
N PRO A 104 0.70 6.66 -7.54
CA PRO A 104 0.16 7.07 -8.82
C PRO A 104 -1.33 7.41 -8.80
N ILE A 105 -2.09 6.79 -7.89
CA ILE A 105 -3.48 7.13 -7.59
C ILE A 105 -3.51 8.03 -6.35
N THR A 106 -4.05 9.23 -6.51
CA THR A 106 -4.34 10.12 -5.38
C THR A 106 -5.42 9.49 -4.50
N HIS A 107 -5.22 9.51 -3.18
CA HIS A 107 -6.12 8.86 -2.22
C HIS A 107 -6.34 7.37 -2.52
N LEU A 108 -5.22 6.62 -2.64
CA LEU A 108 -5.21 5.19 -2.94
C LEU A 108 -6.12 4.35 -2.03
N GLY A 109 -6.13 4.63 -0.72
CA GLY A 109 -6.95 3.91 0.25
C GLY A 109 -8.44 4.10 0.00
N SER A 110 -8.87 5.33 -0.33
CA SER A 110 -10.25 5.61 -0.72
C SER A 110 -10.61 4.92 -2.02
N TRP A 111 -9.75 5.02 -3.04
CA TRP A 111 -9.97 4.33 -4.31
C TRP A 111 -10.11 2.82 -4.12
N TYR A 112 -9.26 2.22 -3.29
CA TYR A 112 -9.31 0.78 -3.02
C TYR A 112 -10.61 0.40 -2.30
N GLN A 113 -11.04 1.19 -1.31
CA GLN A 113 -12.30 0.97 -0.60
C GLN A 113 -13.49 1.00 -1.56
N ASP A 114 -13.53 1.96 -2.48
CA ASP A 114 -14.63 2.10 -3.44
C ASP A 114 -14.67 0.98 -4.49
N ASN A 115 -13.55 0.28 -4.68
CA ASN A 115 -13.41 -0.81 -5.66
C ASN A 115 -13.43 -2.21 -5.03
N PHE A 116 -13.44 -2.30 -3.70
CA PHE A 116 -13.57 -3.53 -2.95
C PHE A 116 -15.06 -3.84 -2.73
N ASP A 117 -15.52 -4.99 -3.21
CA ASP A 117 -16.92 -5.39 -3.08
C ASP A 117 -17.21 -5.93 -1.68
N PHE A 118 -17.48 -5.00 -0.76
CA PHE A 118 -17.58 -5.34 0.65
C PHE A 118 -18.87 -6.09 1.01
N ASP A 119 -19.95 -5.85 0.27
CA ASP A 119 -21.26 -6.43 0.57
C ASP A 119 -21.33 -7.90 0.12
N ASP A 120 -20.81 -8.20 -1.08
CA ASP A 120 -20.70 -9.58 -1.57
C ASP A 120 -19.66 -10.36 -0.73
N PHE A 121 -18.53 -9.72 -0.39
CA PHE A 121 -17.53 -10.29 0.52
C PHE A 121 -18.13 -10.75 1.85
N LEU A 122 -18.93 -9.89 2.51
CA LEU A 122 -19.58 -10.26 3.76
C LEU A 122 -20.59 -11.37 3.58
N THR A 123 -21.33 -11.35 2.46
CA THR A 123 -22.33 -12.37 2.15
C THR A 123 -21.69 -13.75 2.05
N ASP A 124 -20.58 -13.87 1.33
CA ASP A 124 -19.83 -15.13 1.20
C ASP A 124 -19.24 -15.59 2.53
N VAL A 125 -18.67 -14.67 3.32
CA VAL A 125 -18.17 -15.00 4.67
C VAL A 125 -19.30 -15.52 5.55
N PHE A 126 -20.49 -14.93 5.50
CA PHE A 126 -21.64 -15.40 6.27
C PHE A 126 -22.14 -16.75 5.80
N ASN A 127 -22.24 -16.97 4.50
CA ASN A 127 -22.68 -18.25 3.93
C ASN A 127 -21.80 -19.40 4.45
N VAL A 128 -20.48 -19.23 4.44
CA VAL A 128 -19.55 -20.22 4.99
C VAL A 128 -19.64 -20.31 6.52
N SER A 129 -19.69 -19.18 7.22
CA SER A 129 -19.69 -19.15 8.69
C SER A 129 -20.91 -19.86 9.30
N PHE A 130 -22.06 -19.79 8.62
CA PHE A 130 -23.31 -20.39 9.06
C PHE A 130 -23.64 -21.73 8.37
N ASP A 131 -22.72 -22.33 7.61
CA ASP A 131 -22.91 -23.66 7.03
C ASP A 131 -22.76 -24.74 8.11
N ASP A 132 -23.84 -25.45 8.42
CA ASP A 132 -23.85 -26.50 9.44
C ASP A 132 -23.09 -27.77 9.01
N ASN A 133 -22.76 -27.91 7.72
CA ASN A 133 -21.98 -29.04 7.20
C ASN A 133 -20.47 -28.88 7.44
N TYR A 134 -20.02 -27.70 7.88
CA TYR A 134 -18.61 -27.39 8.05
C TYR A 134 -18.22 -27.33 9.52
N THR A 135 -17.12 -27.99 9.86
CA THR A 135 -16.45 -27.75 11.15
C THR A 135 -15.89 -26.34 11.20
N VAL A 136 -15.66 -25.81 12.40
CA VAL A 136 -15.08 -24.46 12.56
C VAL A 136 -13.76 -24.31 11.80
N ASP A 137 -12.86 -25.29 11.86
CA ASP A 137 -11.61 -25.23 11.09
C ASP A 137 -11.81 -25.27 9.57
N LYS A 138 -12.86 -25.94 9.08
CA LYS A 138 -13.22 -25.91 7.66
C LYS A 138 -13.77 -24.53 7.27
N LYS A 139 -14.61 -23.92 8.11
CA LYS A 139 -15.10 -22.55 7.93
C LYS A 139 -13.98 -21.53 7.89
N ILE A 140 -13.02 -21.60 8.81
CA ILE A 140 -11.87 -20.70 8.85
C ILE A 140 -11.03 -20.79 7.57
N ARG A 141 -10.80 -21.99 7.05
CA ARG A 141 -10.07 -22.16 5.79
C ARG A 141 -10.79 -21.49 4.62
N TYR A 142 -12.08 -21.79 4.43
CA TYR A 142 -12.84 -21.17 3.33
C TYR A 142 -13.00 -19.66 3.48
N VAL A 143 -13.19 -19.14 4.69
CA VAL A 143 -13.19 -17.69 4.91
C VAL A 143 -11.84 -17.07 4.57
N THR A 144 -10.73 -17.78 4.82
CA THR A 144 -9.40 -17.32 4.39
C THR A 144 -9.32 -17.25 2.86
N ASP A 145 -9.79 -18.27 2.17
CA ASP A 145 -9.83 -18.32 0.70
C ASP A 145 -10.66 -17.15 0.13
N ILE A 146 -11.85 -16.89 0.70
CA ILE A 146 -12.72 -15.76 0.32
C ILE A 146 -11.99 -14.42 0.52
N MET A 147 -11.31 -14.22 1.66
CA MET A 147 -10.58 -12.99 1.92
C MET A 147 -9.44 -12.76 0.91
N GLU A 148 -8.75 -13.82 0.51
CA GLU A 148 -7.68 -13.74 -0.49
C GLU A 148 -8.24 -13.46 -1.89
N GLU A 149 -9.35 -14.10 -2.26
CA GLU A 149 -10.04 -13.90 -3.54
C GLU A 149 -10.43 -12.44 -3.75
N TYR A 150 -11.22 -11.86 -2.84
CA TYR A 150 -11.67 -10.46 -2.96
C TYR A 150 -10.52 -9.45 -2.93
N GLN A 151 -9.45 -9.72 -2.16
CA GLN A 151 -8.26 -8.89 -2.15
C GLN A 151 -7.51 -8.97 -3.50
N ASN A 152 -7.39 -10.17 -4.06
CA ASN A 152 -6.76 -10.38 -5.36
C ASN A 152 -7.55 -9.72 -6.48
N GLU A 153 -8.87 -9.86 -6.50
CA GLU A 153 -9.73 -9.22 -7.49
C GLU A 153 -9.60 -7.69 -7.46
N THR A 154 -9.66 -7.10 -6.27
CA THR A 154 -9.50 -5.64 -6.12
C THR A 154 -8.09 -5.19 -6.52
N THR A 155 -7.08 -6.00 -6.23
CA THR A 155 -5.70 -5.74 -6.68
C THR A 155 -5.56 -5.86 -8.20
N LEU A 156 -6.28 -6.76 -8.87
CA LEU A 156 -6.31 -6.84 -10.33
C LEU A 156 -6.95 -5.59 -10.93
N ARG A 157 -8.05 -5.08 -10.33
CA ARG A 157 -8.65 -3.79 -10.71
C ARG A 157 -7.65 -2.63 -10.57
N LEU A 158 -6.83 -2.65 -9.52
CA LEU A 158 -5.77 -1.65 -9.30
C LEU A 158 -4.70 -1.71 -10.40
N ILE A 159 -4.24 -2.91 -10.76
CA ILE A 159 -3.27 -3.12 -11.84
C ILE A 159 -3.84 -2.62 -13.18
N ASP A 160 -5.10 -2.95 -13.48
CA ASP A 160 -5.80 -2.47 -14.68
C ASP A 160 -5.89 -0.93 -14.71
N LYS A 161 -6.21 -0.32 -13.57
CA LYS A 161 -6.22 1.15 -13.44
C LYS A 161 -4.86 1.77 -13.77
N PHE A 162 -3.76 1.17 -13.32
CA PHE A 162 -2.41 1.64 -13.64
C PHE A 162 -2.03 1.43 -15.11
N LYS A 163 -2.44 0.31 -15.73
CA LYS A 163 -2.25 0.08 -17.18
C LYS A 163 -2.94 1.16 -18.01
N LYS A 164 -4.21 1.43 -17.71
CA LYS A 164 -5.00 2.51 -18.34
C LYS A 164 -4.35 3.89 -18.21
N GLN A 165 -3.79 4.22 -17.04
CA GLN A 165 -3.05 5.49 -16.85
C GLN A 165 -1.77 5.60 -17.71
N ARG A 166 -1.18 4.46 -18.08
CA ARG A 166 0.01 4.38 -18.95
C ARG A 166 -0.35 4.29 -20.44
N GLY A 167 -1.63 4.22 -20.79
CA GLY A 167 -2.09 4.02 -22.18
C GLY A 167 -1.80 2.61 -22.72
N ILE A 168 -1.70 1.61 -21.83
CA ILE A 168 -1.51 0.19 -22.13
C ILE A 168 -2.80 -0.57 -21.87
#